data_AF-A0A397JRK6-F1
#
_entry.id   AF-A0A397JRK6-F1
#
_cell.length_a   1.000
_cell.length_b   1.000
_cell.length_c   1.000
_cell.angle_alpha   90.00
_cell.angle_beta   90.00
_cell.angle_gamma   90.00
#
_symmetry.space_group_name_H-M   'P 1'
#
loop_
_entity.id
_entity.type
_entity.pdbx_description
1 polymer ?
#
loop_
_entity_poly.entity_id
_entity_poly.type
_entity_poly.pdbx_seq_one_letter_code
_entity_poly.pdbx_strand_id
1 'polypeptide(L)'
;MRGYPGLKIFSKGLQSIARLTASEHRDLMKVMVFVVDGLLSDDLSEVYIKWNEMYMLSRLEIFKESDLEKFQKAINEWADLFVILFRKKSDSKMKFPKFHSWIFHIVDTIQKYRAINGYTTETYESLHKSYVKTPYRLSNKKAIIKRRVTEELHKTPTALIYTSKLFEFKLLEASIFFEQQKKNSDLTENMIKGFAKFLECLDSFFDMLDIISAEDCRIKIFGSITLKNINILRATNKFQNQPWFSNIAIAMNDAELFEYQSDNETCYAQTLLITEVILPNKLPFYLALVQWYDFKSKKTPYMLIDNTTNSCNDNFKGERWLPVTLYVCIGTNGGWE
;
A
#
# COMPACT_ATOMS: atom_id res chain seq x y z
N MET A 1 -25.30 -3.82 1.49
CA MET A 1 -24.93 -2.64 2.29
C MET A 1 -23.56 -2.16 1.82
N ARG A 2 -23.45 -0.93 1.31
CA ARG A 2 -22.13 -0.31 1.08
C ARG A 2 -21.57 0.05 2.46
N GLY A 3 -20.40 -0.49 2.81
CA GLY A 3 -19.77 -0.22 4.10
C GLY A 3 -19.20 1.20 4.16
N TYR A 4 -19.21 1.79 5.35
CA TYR A 4 -18.51 3.04 5.61
C TYR A 4 -16.99 2.85 5.43
N PRO A 5 -16.27 3.75 4.75
CA PRO A 5 -14.81 3.71 4.66
C PRO A 5 -14.19 3.65 6.07
N GLY A 6 -13.31 2.69 6.32
CA GLY A 6 -12.62 2.53 7.61
C GLY A 6 -13.32 1.67 8.67
N LEU A 7 -14.51 1.11 8.37
CA LEU A 7 -15.21 0.15 9.23
C LEU A 7 -15.18 -1.26 8.59
N LYS A 8 -14.55 -2.22 9.27
CA LYS A 8 -14.45 -3.60 8.77
C LYS A 8 -15.71 -4.39 9.12
N ILE A 9 -16.36 -4.96 8.09
CA ILE A 9 -17.48 -5.89 8.27
C ILE A 9 -16.93 -7.31 8.30
N PHE A 10 -17.13 -8.02 9.41
CA PHE A 10 -16.73 -9.42 9.57
C PHE A 10 -17.74 -10.33 8.86
N SER A 11 -17.52 -10.60 7.56
CA SER A 11 -18.44 -11.34 6.69
C SER A 11 -18.77 -12.77 7.13
N LYS A 12 -17.93 -13.38 7.98
CA LYS A 12 -18.11 -14.73 8.54
C LYS A 12 -18.50 -14.73 10.04
N GLY A 13 -18.87 -13.57 10.58
CA GLY A 13 -19.12 -13.38 12.01
C GLY A 13 -17.87 -13.52 12.89
N LEU A 14 -17.99 -13.15 14.17
CA LEU A 14 -16.88 -13.16 15.13
C LEU A 14 -16.51 -14.57 15.64
N GLN A 15 -17.41 -15.54 15.53
CA GLN A 15 -17.22 -16.91 16.02
C GLN A 15 -16.17 -17.71 15.22
N SER A 16 -15.89 -17.32 13.98
CA SER A 16 -14.97 -18.04 13.09
C SER A 16 -13.50 -17.64 13.27
N ILE A 17 -13.21 -16.66 14.15
CA ILE A 17 -11.88 -16.09 14.29
C ILE A 17 -11.07 -16.86 15.33
N ALA A 18 -10.18 -17.76 14.86
CA ALA A 18 -9.34 -18.57 15.74
C ALA A 18 -8.25 -17.76 16.49
N ARG A 19 -7.74 -16.68 15.88
CA ARG A 19 -6.77 -15.74 16.46
C ARG A 19 -6.98 -14.36 15.87
N LEU A 20 -7.15 -13.36 16.72
CA LEU A 20 -7.27 -11.97 16.31
C LEU A 20 -5.89 -11.35 16.13
N THR A 21 -5.69 -10.67 15.01
CA THR A 21 -4.54 -9.78 14.80
C THR A 21 -4.76 -8.44 15.52
N ALA A 22 -3.69 -7.66 15.72
CA ALA A 22 -3.79 -6.34 16.36
C ALA A 22 -4.68 -5.36 15.57
N SER A 23 -4.65 -5.42 14.23
CA SER A 23 -5.54 -4.61 13.38
C SER A 23 -7.00 -5.05 13.53
N GLU A 24 -7.26 -6.36 13.58
CA GLU A 24 -8.62 -6.88 13.79
C GLU A 24 -9.18 -6.54 15.17
N HIS A 25 -8.33 -6.50 16.20
CA HIS A 25 -8.73 -6.01 17.51
C HIS A 25 -9.17 -4.54 17.46
N ARG A 26 -8.42 -3.67 16.75
CA ARG A 26 -8.81 -2.25 16.57
C ARG A 26 -10.10 -2.11 15.77
N ASP A 27 -10.28 -2.91 14.73
CA ASP A 27 -11.51 -2.90 13.94
C ASP A 27 -12.72 -3.37 14.78
N LEU A 28 -12.52 -4.39 15.62
CA LEU A 28 -13.51 -4.84 16.60
C LEU A 28 -13.90 -3.72 17.57
N MET A 29 -12.93 -3.01 18.14
CA MET A 29 -13.21 -1.92 19.09
C MET A 29 -14.14 -0.83 18.54
N LYS A 30 -14.01 -0.52 17.24
CA LYS A 30 -14.87 0.45 16.54
C LYS A 30 -16.30 -0.04 16.38
N VAL A 31 -16.50 -1.34 16.21
CA VAL A 31 -17.81 -1.93 15.86
C VAL A 31 -18.54 -2.47 17.09
N MET A 32 -17.81 -2.93 18.11
CA MET A 32 -18.39 -3.64 19.25
C MET A 32 -19.39 -2.81 20.02
N VAL A 33 -19.16 -1.50 20.20
CA VAL A 33 -20.10 -0.60 20.90
C VAL A 33 -21.48 -0.67 20.26
N PHE A 34 -21.56 -0.55 18.93
CA PHE A 34 -22.83 -0.64 18.18
C PHE A 34 -23.44 -2.04 18.18
N VAL A 35 -22.61 -3.08 18.27
CA VAL A 35 -23.11 -4.46 18.29
C VAL A 35 -23.76 -4.77 19.63
N VAL A 36 -23.18 -4.31 20.74
CA VAL A 36 -23.71 -4.61 22.07
C VAL A 36 -24.80 -3.64 22.52
N ASP A 37 -24.89 -2.48 21.85
CA ASP A 37 -25.93 -1.48 22.09
C ASP A 37 -27.33 -2.09 21.92
N GLY A 38 -28.14 -2.03 22.98
CA GLY A 38 -29.48 -2.59 23.01
C GLY A 38 -29.61 -4.12 23.09
N LEU A 39 -28.53 -4.90 23.17
CA LEU A 39 -28.61 -6.37 23.20
C LEU A 39 -28.77 -7.00 24.60
N LEU A 40 -28.20 -6.40 25.65
CA LEU A 40 -28.11 -7.05 26.98
C LEU A 40 -28.39 -6.10 28.16
N SER A 41 -27.74 -4.93 28.21
CA SER A 41 -27.97 -3.86 29.19
C SER A 41 -27.16 -2.61 28.80
N ASP A 42 -27.61 -1.42 29.20
CA ASP A 42 -26.86 -0.16 28.98
C ASP A 42 -25.46 -0.21 29.62
N ASP A 43 -25.30 -0.95 30.71
CA ASP A 43 -24.01 -1.15 31.38
C ASP A 43 -22.97 -1.87 30.48
N LEU A 44 -23.42 -2.70 29.52
CA LEU A 44 -22.50 -3.45 28.68
C LEU A 44 -21.87 -2.57 27.60
N SER A 45 -22.65 -1.72 26.94
CA SER A 45 -22.12 -0.74 25.98
C SER A 45 -21.19 0.24 26.67
N GLU A 46 -21.53 0.66 27.91
CA GLU A 46 -20.69 1.53 28.74
C GLU A 46 -19.30 0.93 29.01
N VAL A 47 -19.20 -0.38 29.29
CA VAL A 47 -17.89 -1.04 29.46
C VAL A 47 -17.01 -0.95 28.20
N TYR A 48 -17.59 -1.07 27.01
CA TYR A 48 -16.83 -0.94 25.76
C TYR A 48 -16.47 0.52 25.45
N ILE A 49 -17.34 1.47 25.80
CA ILE A 49 -17.05 2.91 25.68
C ILE A 49 -15.86 3.27 26.56
N LYS A 50 -15.92 2.94 27.85
CA LYS A 50 -14.81 3.19 28.80
C LYS A 50 -13.51 2.50 28.40
N TRP A 51 -13.58 1.28 27.85
CA TRP A 51 -12.41 0.61 27.29
C TRP A 51 -11.79 1.39 26.12
N ASN A 52 -12.62 1.90 25.21
CA ASN A 52 -12.16 2.69 24.07
C ASN A 52 -11.51 4.00 24.54
N GLU A 53 -12.09 4.68 25.54
CA GLU A 53 -11.49 5.87 26.16
C GLU A 53 -10.13 5.58 26.77
N MET A 54 -10.03 4.52 27.58
CA MET A 54 -8.76 4.06 28.12
C MET A 54 -7.73 3.75 27.03
N TYR A 55 -8.14 3.05 25.98
CA TYR A 55 -7.26 2.74 24.86
C TYR A 55 -6.74 4.00 24.17
N MET A 56 -7.60 4.99 23.93
CA MET A 56 -7.19 6.26 23.34
C MET A 56 -6.16 6.99 24.21
N LEU A 57 -6.40 7.06 25.53
CA LEU A 57 -5.44 7.64 26.48
C LEU A 57 -4.10 6.88 26.50
N SER A 58 -4.14 5.55 26.40
CA SER A 58 -2.94 4.70 26.38
C SER A 58 -2.01 4.96 25.19
N ARG A 59 -2.52 5.59 24.12
CA ARG A 59 -1.78 5.85 22.87
C ARG A 59 -1.10 7.21 22.84
N LEU A 60 -1.22 8.02 23.89
CA LEU A 60 -0.47 9.28 24.00
C LEU A 60 1.04 9.01 23.94
N GLU A 61 1.75 9.80 23.15
CA GLU A 61 3.21 9.71 23.02
C GLU A 61 3.93 10.31 24.24
N ILE A 62 3.30 11.31 24.87
CA ILE A 62 3.82 12.03 26.03
C ILE A 62 2.68 12.20 27.04
N PHE A 63 2.90 11.74 28.26
CA PHE A 63 1.95 11.89 29.38
C PHE A 63 2.32 13.06 30.27
N LYS A 64 1.34 13.91 30.60
CA LYS A 64 1.44 14.86 31.72
C LYS A 64 0.90 14.21 32.99
N GLU A 65 1.22 14.76 34.16
CA GLU A 65 0.70 14.26 35.43
C GLU A 65 -0.84 14.23 35.47
N SER A 66 -1.48 15.28 34.94
CA SER A 66 -2.93 15.33 34.82
C SER A 66 -3.52 14.31 33.84
N ASP A 67 -2.74 13.86 32.85
CA ASP A 67 -3.16 12.78 31.94
C ASP A 67 -3.07 11.42 32.66
N LEU A 68 -2.07 11.22 33.52
CA LEU A 68 -1.93 10.02 34.35
C LEU A 68 -3.06 9.91 35.38
N GLU A 69 -3.43 11.01 36.03
CA GLU A 69 -4.58 11.05 36.95
C GLU A 69 -5.89 10.67 36.24
N LYS A 70 -6.14 11.27 35.07
CA LYS A 70 -7.29 10.91 34.23
C LYS A 70 -7.25 9.45 33.83
N PHE A 71 -6.06 8.95 33.50
CA PHE A 71 -5.90 7.59 33.03
C PHE A 71 -6.14 6.56 34.14
N GLN A 72 -5.60 6.79 35.33
CA GLN A 72 -5.87 5.95 36.50
C GLN A 72 -7.36 5.94 36.87
N LYS A 73 -8.02 7.11 36.78
CA LYS A 73 -9.46 7.20 37.01
C LYS A 73 -10.25 6.36 35.99
N ALA A 74 -9.92 6.48 34.69
CA ALA A 74 -10.56 5.69 33.64
C ALA A 74 -10.34 4.18 33.85
N ILE A 75 -9.13 3.77 34.24
CA ILE A 75 -8.80 2.37 34.58
C ILE A 75 -9.70 1.85 35.71
N ASN A 76 -9.83 2.61 36.79
CA ASN A 76 -10.61 2.19 37.96
C ASN A 76 -12.10 2.06 37.62
N GLU A 77 -12.67 3.08 36.97
CA GLU A 77 -14.09 3.07 36.58
C GLU A 77 -14.42 1.92 35.64
N TRP A 78 -13.57 1.68 34.63
CA TRP A 78 -13.75 0.56 33.72
C TRP A 78 -13.60 -0.79 34.43
N ALA A 79 -12.60 -0.94 35.29
CA ALA A 79 -12.33 -2.18 36.00
C ALA A 79 -13.50 -2.55 36.93
N ASP A 80 -14.07 -1.58 37.63
CA ASP A 80 -15.23 -1.80 38.52
C ASP A 80 -16.44 -2.31 37.72
N LEU A 81 -16.82 -1.62 36.64
CA LEU A 81 -17.92 -2.08 35.78
C LEU A 81 -17.61 -3.46 35.17
N PHE A 82 -16.39 -3.67 34.66
CA PHE A 82 -15.99 -4.93 34.04
C PHE A 82 -16.08 -6.10 35.03
N VAL A 83 -15.61 -5.93 36.26
CA VAL A 83 -15.72 -6.95 37.30
C VAL A 83 -17.17 -7.20 37.66
N ILE A 84 -18.00 -6.16 37.84
CA ILE A 84 -19.42 -6.32 38.17
C ILE A 84 -20.15 -7.17 37.12
N LEU A 85 -19.94 -6.87 35.83
CA LEU A 85 -20.66 -7.55 34.74
C LEU A 85 -20.16 -8.97 34.49
N PHE A 86 -18.85 -9.19 34.51
CA PHE A 86 -18.28 -10.45 34.04
C PHE A 86 -17.87 -11.42 35.14
N ARG A 87 -17.75 -10.99 36.42
CA ARG A 87 -17.25 -11.85 37.52
C ARG A 87 -18.03 -13.14 37.67
N LYS A 88 -19.36 -13.11 37.52
CA LYS A 88 -20.23 -14.29 37.60
C LYS A 88 -20.03 -15.26 36.43
N LYS A 89 -19.52 -14.77 35.29
CA LYS A 89 -19.30 -15.55 34.06
C LYS A 89 -17.85 -16.02 33.91
N SER A 90 -16.97 -15.70 34.87
CA SER A 90 -15.54 -16.00 34.81
C SER A 90 -15.18 -17.11 35.78
N ASP A 91 -14.87 -18.29 35.23
CA ASP A 91 -14.39 -19.45 36.01
C ASP A 91 -13.07 -19.15 36.74
N SER A 92 -12.25 -18.27 36.18
CA SER A 92 -10.96 -17.85 36.75
C SER A 92 -11.07 -16.77 37.83
N LYS A 93 -12.29 -16.31 38.17
CA LYS A 93 -12.53 -15.19 39.10
C LYS A 93 -11.75 -13.93 38.71
N MET A 94 -11.64 -13.63 37.41
CA MET A 94 -10.91 -12.48 36.87
C MET A 94 -9.39 -12.47 37.12
N LYS A 95 -8.79 -13.62 37.41
CA LYS A 95 -7.33 -13.76 37.57
C LYS A 95 -6.61 -13.78 36.21
N PHE A 96 -6.66 -12.67 35.48
CA PHE A 96 -5.95 -12.52 34.22
C PHE A 96 -4.67 -11.68 34.44
N PRO A 97 -3.46 -12.21 34.15
CA PRO A 97 -2.22 -11.47 34.35
C PRO A 97 -2.18 -10.12 33.63
N LYS A 98 -2.73 -10.06 32.40
CA LYS A 98 -2.83 -8.80 31.64
C LYS A 98 -3.76 -7.78 32.29
N PHE A 99 -4.87 -8.25 32.86
CA PHE A 99 -5.81 -7.39 33.57
C PHE A 99 -5.17 -6.81 34.85
N HIS A 100 -4.46 -7.65 35.62
CA HIS A 100 -3.70 -7.21 36.78
C HIS A 100 -2.60 -6.20 36.41
N SER A 101 -1.85 -6.47 35.33
CA SER A 101 -0.84 -5.53 34.83
C SER A 101 -1.43 -4.17 34.45
N TRP A 102 -2.60 -4.18 33.79
CA TRP A 102 -3.30 -2.96 33.39
C TRP A 102 -3.73 -2.15 34.61
N ILE A 103 -4.37 -2.78 35.58
CA ILE A 103 -4.98 -2.06 36.70
C ILE A 103 -3.93 -1.48 37.66
N PHE A 104 -2.90 -2.27 37.98
CA PHE A 104 -2.03 -1.95 39.12
C PHE A 104 -0.67 -1.38 38.72
N HIS A 105 -0.17 -1.69 37.52
CA HIS A 105 1.24 -1.43 37.21
C HIS A 105 1.44 -0.47 36.05
N ILE A 106 0.41 -0.21 35.24
CA ILE A 106 0.62 0.56 34.01
C ILE A 106 0.99 2.02 34.28
N VAL A 107 0.35 2.69 35.25
CA VAL A 107 0.54 4.12 35.46
C VAL A 107 1.95 4.33 36.01
N ASP A 108 2.36 3.50 36.97
CA ASP A 108 3.74 3.42 37.47
C ASP A 108 4.74 3.13 36.34
N THR A 109 4.39 2.24 35.42
CA THR A 109 5.22 1.93 34.25
C THR A 109 5.37 3.18 33.35
N ILE A 110 4.29 3.91 33.09
CA ILE A 110 4.33 5.13 32.28
C ILE A 110 5.10 6.23 33.00
N GLN A 111 4.94 6.40 34.32
CA GLN A 111 5.72 7.37 35.09
C GLN A 111 7.22 7.09 35.02
N LYS A 112 7.61 5.82 35.20
CA LYS A 112 9.00 5.42 35.19
C LYS A 112 9.64 5.49 33.80
N TYR A 113 8.84 5.25 32.76
CA TYR A 113 9.35 4.99 31.42
C TYR A 113 8.76 5.90 30.32
N ARG A 114 8.03 6.94 30.70
CA ARG A 114 7.42 8.01 29.91
C ARG A 114 6.30 7.63 28.94
N ALA A 115 6.32 6.45 28.32
CA ALA A 115 5.28 6.05 27.38
C ALA A 115 5.13 4.53 27.30
N ILE A 116 3.90 4.07 27.08
CA ILE A 116 3.60 2.65 26.87
C ILE A 116 4.24 2.15 25.57
N ASN A 117 4.16 2.96 24.50
CA ASN A 117 4.61 2.59 23.16
C ASN A 117 6.12 2.29 23.10
N GLY A 118 6.94 2.90 23.97
CA GLY A 118 8.39 2.71 24.01
C GLY A 118 8.86 1.32 24.44
N TYR A 119 7.98 0.52 25.06
CA TYR A 119 8.29 -0.80 25.63
C TYR A 119 7.43 -1.92 25.05
N THR A 120 6.59 -1.61 24.06
CA THR A 120 5.79 -2.64 23.41
C THR A 120 6.67 -3.56 22.57
N THR A 121 6.25 -4.81 22.45
CA THR A 121 6.88 -5.73 21.50
C THR A 121 6.53 -5.40 20.06
N GLU A 122 5.72 -4.37 19.76
CA GLU A 122 5.29 -4.06 18.39
C GLU A 122 6.48 -3.79 17.46
N THR A 123 7.46 -3.00 17.91
CA THR A 123 8.70 -2.72 17.15
C THR A 123 9.51 -4.00 16.95
N TYR A 124 9.75 -4.75 18.03
CA TYR A 124 10.50 -6.00 17.95
C TYR A 124 9.78 -7.06 17.10
N GLU A 125 8.47 -7.18 17.20
CA GLU A 125 7.66 -8.10 16.39
C GLU A 125 7.65 -7.69 14.92
N SER A 126 7.67 -6.39 14.63
CA SER A 126 7.78 -5.86 13.27
C SER A 126 9.15 -6.15 12.69
N LEU A 127 10.22 -5.88 13.44
CA LEU A 127 11.59 -6.23 13.06
C LEU A 127 11.80 -7.74 12.93
N HIS A 128 11.28 -8.54 13.86
CA HIS A 128 11.34 -9.99 13.78
C HIS A 128 10.49 -10.53 12.60
N LYS A 129 9.41 -9.85 12.22
CA LYS A 129 8.70 -10.18 10.97
C LYS A 129 9.59 -9.89 9.76
N SER A 130 10.18 -8.70 9.65
CA SER A 130 10.97 -8.27 8.49
C SER A 130 12.32 -9.01 8.38
N TYR A 131 13.09 -9.09 9.46
CA TYR A 131 14.45 -9.61 9.45
C TYR A 131 14.58 -11.10 9.75
N VAL A 132 13.58 -11.72 10.39
CA VAL A 132 13.65 -13.15 10.74
C VAL A 132 12.60 -13.95 9.99
N LYS A 133 11.30 -13.66 10.18
CA LYS A 133 10.23 -14.46 9.59
C LYS A 133 10.20 -14.35 8.07
N THR A 134 10.46 -13.19 7.49
CA THR A 134 10.48 -13.03 6.03
C THR A 134 11.65 -13.82 5.42
N PRO A 135 12.92 -13.62 5.79
CA PRO A 135 14.05 -14.46 5.33
C PRO A 135 13.87 -15.96 5.61
N TYR A 136 13.38 -16.33 6.80
CA TYR A 136 13.13 -17.74 7.14
C TYR A 136 12.02 -18.36 6.29
N ARG A 137 10.95 -17.62 6.00
CA ARG A 137 9.93 -18.07 5.04
C ARG A 137 10.50 -18.16 3.64
N LEU A 138 11.44 -17.29 3.26
CA LEU A 138 12.14 -17.38 1.97
C LEU A 138 13.04 -18.63 1.89
N SER A 139 13.67 -19.04 3.01
CA SER A 139 14.57 -20.20 3.05
C SER A 139 13.88 -21.55 3.28
N ASN A 140 12.66 -21.57 3.82
CA ASN A 140 11.94 -22.81 4.09
C ASN A 140 11.52 -23.51 2.79
N LYS A 141 11.99 -24.75 2.58
CA LYS A 141 11.67 -25.57 1.39
C LYS A 141 10.17 -25.67 1.11
N LYS A 142 9.30 -25.62 2.12
CA LYS A 142 7.84 -25.64 1.93
C LYS A 142 7.30 -24.34 1.32
N ALA A 143 7.92 -23.20 1.61
CA ALA A 143 7.60 -21.92 1.00
C ALA A 143 8.37 -21.72 -0.31
N ILE A 144 9.50 -22.39 -0.55
CA ILE A 144 10.10 -22.56 -1.88
C ILE A 144 9.22 -23.45 -2.76
N ILE A 145 8.56 -24.49 -2.22
CA ILE A 145 7.57 -25.30 -2.95
C ILE A 145 6.26 -24.53 -3.12
N LYS A 146 5.81 -23.77 -2.11
CA LYS A 146 4.63 -22.91 -2.26
C LYS A 146 4.91 -21.76 -3.22
N ARG A 147 6.10 -21.16 -3.20
CA ARG A 147 6.58 -20.26 -4.25
C ARG A 147 6.71 -21.01 -5.55
N ARG A 148 7.29 -22.19 -5.64
CA ARG A 148 7.34 -22.94 -6.90
C ARG A 148 5.97 -23.32 -7.39
N VAL A 149 4.96 -23.57 -6.55
CA VAL A 149 3.58 -23.88 -6.95
C VAL A 149 2.78 -22.62 -7.24
N THR A 150 3.02 -21.49 -6.56
CA THR A 150 2.42 -20.18 -6.86
C THR A 150 3.09 -19.57 -8.09
N GLU A 151 4.42 -19.59 -8.16
CA GLU A 151 5.26 -19.37 -9.33
C GLU A 151 5.02 -20.43 -10.41
N GLU A 152 4.58 -21.66 -10.17
CA GLU A 152 4.21 -22.64 -11.22
C GLU A 152 2.77 -22.43 -11.69
N LEU A 153 1.86 -22.03 -10.80
CA LEU A 153 0.58 -21.41 -11.18
C LEU A 153 0.77 -20.06 -11.90
N HIS A 154 1.92 -19.38 -11.71
CA HIS A 154 2.32 -18.17 -12.41
C HIS A 154 3.47 -18.40 -13.43
N LYS A 155 3.85 -19.66 -13.70
CA LYS A 155 4.73 -20.12 -14.80
C LYS A 155 3.91 -20.83 -15.86
N THR A 156 2.59 -20.74 -15.79
CA THR A 156 1.93 -20.37 -17.03
C THR A 156 2.29 -18.89 -17.24
N PRO A 157 3.03 -18.51 -18.30
CA PRO A 157 3.15 -17.11 -18.65
C PRO A 157 1.74 -16.63 -18.98
N THR A 158 1.01 -16.17 -17.96
CA THR A 158 -0.17 -15.37 -18.21
C THR A 158 0.39 -14.05 -18.69
N ALA A 159 0.42 -13.91 -20.02
CA ALA A 159 0.86 -12.70 -20.69
C ALA A 159 0.24 -11.48 -19.99
N LEU A 160 0.99 -10.40 -19.87
CA LEU A 160 0.42 -9.11 -19.47
C LEU A 160 -0.81 -8.86 -20.35
N ILE A 161 -2.00 -8.82 -19.74
CA ILE A 161 -3.23 -8.66 -20.51
C ILE A 161 -3.48 -7.18 -20.65
N TYR A 162 -3.06 -6.64 -21.79
CA TYR A 162 -3.39 -5.29 -22.22
C TYR A 162 -4.86 -5.24 -22.59
N THR A 163 -5.58 -4.32 -21.95
CA THR A 163 -7.02 -4.15 -22.13
C THR A 163 -7.30 -2.72 -22.54
N SER A 164 -8.34 -2.54 -23.35
CA SER A 164 -8.80 -1.21 -23.77
C SER A 164 -7.73 -0.43 -24.55
N LYS A 165 -7.34 -0.92 -25.74
CA LYS A 165 -6.50 -0.15 -26.66
C LYS A 165 -7.19 1.18 -26.96
N LEU A 166 -6.54 2.29 -26.59
CA LEU A 166 -7.04 3.63 -26.78
C LEU A 166 -6.61 4.17 -28.14
N PHE A 167 -5.32 4.03 -28.46
CA PHE A 167 -4.71 4.63 -29.65
C PHE A 167 -3.65 3.72 -30.25
N GLU A 168 -3.41 3.87 -31.56
CA GLU A 168 -2.34 3.21 -32.31
C GLU A 168 -1.88 4.14 -33.43
N PHE A 169 -0.58 4.41 -33.51
CA PHE A 169 0.01 5.31 -34.51
C PHE A 169 1.49 4.97 -34.75
N LYS A 170 2.06 5.50 -35.84
CA LYS A 170 3.50 5.40 -36.10
C LYS A 170 4.26 6.46 -35.31
N LEU A 171 5.48 6.15 -34.88
CA LEU A 171 6.32 7.10 -34.13
C LEU A 171 6.53 8.42 -34.89
N LEU A 172 6.74 8.35 -36.22
CA LEU A 172 6.89 9.53 -37.08
C LEU A 172 5.66 10.47 -37.07
N GLU A 173 4.47 9.92 -36.79
CA GLU A 173 3.21 10.65 -36.74
C GLU A 173 2.84 11.09 -35.31
N ALA A 174 3.63 10.70 -34.30
CA ALA A 174 3.29 10.88 -32.90
C ALA A 174 3.11 12.35 -32.50
N SER A 175 3.99 13.24 -32.99
CA SER A 175 3.92 14.67 -32.71
C SER A 175 2.63 15.30 -33.26
N ILE A 176 2.28 14.98 -34.51
CA ILE A 176 1.04 15.43 -35.15
C ILE A 176 -0.17 14.86 -34.41
N PHE A 177 -0.13 13.57 -34.07
CA PHE A 177 -1.19 12.90 -33.33
C PHE A 177 -1.44 13.56 -31.98
N PHE A 178 -0.40 13.84 -31.19
CA PHE A 178 -0.54 14.51 -29.89
C PHE A 178 -1.11 15.92 -30.00
N GLU A 179 -0.72 16.70 -31.02
CA GLU A 179 -1.30 18.03 -31.27
C GLU A 179 -2.79 17.96 -31.66
N GLN A 180 -3.19 16.96 -32.44
CA GLN A 180 -4.61 16.74 -32.76
C GLN A 180 -5.41 16.39 -31.50
N GLN A 181 -4.84 15.52 -30.66
CA GLN A 181 -5.48 15.07 -29.43
C GLN A 181 -5.66 16.22 -28.43
N LYS A 182 -4.75 17.20 -28.34
CA LYS A 182 -4.93 18.39 -27.45
C LYS A 182 -6.24 19.16 -27.69
N LYS A 183 -6.84 19.09 -28.88
CA LYS A 183 -8.11 19.74 -29.22
C LYS A 183 -9.34 18.96 -28.75
N ASN A 184 -9.15 17.73 -28.28
CA ASN A 184 -10.21 16.84 -27.82
C ASN A 184 -10.61 17.19 -26.37
N SER A 185 -11.85 17.64 -26.18
CA SER A 185 -12.39 18.02 -24.86
C SER A 185 -12.50 16.85 -23.87
N ASP A 186 -12.40 15.60 -24.36
CA ASP A 186 -12.48 14.39 -23.53
C ASP A 186 -11.16 13.98 -22.86
N LEU A 187 -10.05 14.69 -23.15
CA LEU A 187 -8.76 14.37 -22.55
C LEU A 187 -8.59 14.99 -21.17
N THR A 188 -8.00 14.21 -20.28
CA THR A 188 -7.67 14.67 -18.93
C THR A 188 -6.32 15.37 -18.91
N GLU A 189 -6.11 16.21 -17.90
CA GLU A 189 -4.84 16.89 -17.67
C GLU A 189 -3.66 15.91 -17.59
N ASN A 190 -3.86 14.74 -16.96
CA ASN A 190 -2.82 13.71 -16.83
C ASN A 190 -2.42 13.11 -18.18
N MET A 191 -3.38 12.84 -19.07
CA MET A 191 -3.06 12.32 -20.39
C MET A 191 -2.39 13.38 -21.27
N ILE A 192 -2.80 14.65 -21.13
CA ILE A 192 -2.15 15.79 -21.82
C ILE A 192 -0.70 15.94 -21.36
N LYS A 193 -0.43 15.87 -20.04
CA LYS A 193 0.93 15.84 -19.48
C LYS A 193 1.71 14.65 -20.02
N GLY A 194 1.07 13.49 -20.09
CA GLY A 194 1.65 12.28 -20.67
C GLY A 194 2.12 12.50 -22.11
N PHE A 195 1.24 13.00 -22.99
CA PHE A 195 1.59 13.29 -24.38
C PHE A 195 2.69 14.32 -24.53
N ALA A 196 2.70 15.36 -23.69
CA ALA A 196 3.72 16.39 -23.72
C ALA A 196 5.13 15.87 -23.36
N LYS A 197 5.22 14.81 -22.55
CA LYS A 197 6.48 14.26 -22.04
C LYS A 197 6.90 12.94 -22.67
N PHE A 198 5.99 12.24 -23.34
CA PHE A 198 6.23 10.89 -23.84
C PHE A 198 7.41 10.80 -24.81
N LEU A 199 7.50 11.68 -25.81
CA LEU A 199 8.59 11.63 -26.81
C LEU A 199 9.95 11.91 -26.17
N GLU A 200 10.05 12.94 -25.32
CA GLU A 200 11.28 13.27 -24.57
C GLU A 200 11.79 12.06 -23.77
N CYS A 201 10.89 11.36 -23.06
CA CYS A 201 11.26 10.17 -22.32
C CYS A 201 11.60 8.99 -23.23
N LEU A 202 10.90 8.83 -24.35
CA LEU A 202 11.12 7.72 -25.30
C LEU A 202 12.46 7.85 -26.03
N ASP A 203 12.83 9.07 -26.44
CA ASP A 203 14.13 9.36 -27.04
C ASP A 203 15.25 9.02 -26.05
N SER A 204 15.14 9.47 -24.79
CA SER A 204 16.09 9.11 -23.74
C SER A 204 16.17 7.59 -23.49
N PHE A 205 15.07 6.86 -23.68
CA PHE A 205 15.04 5.40 -23.55
C PHE A 205 15.73 4.71 -24.74
N PHE A 206 15.53 5.21 -25.96
CA PHE A 206 16.20 4.68 -27.15
C PHE A 206 17.70 4.95 -27.16
N ASP A 207 18.13 6.14 -26.73
CA ASP A 207 19.54 6.49 -26.58
C ASP A 207 20.26 5.53 -25.62
N MET A 208 19.61 5.17 -24.51
CA MET A 208 20.17 4.23 -23.54
C MET A 208 20.33 2.81 -24.10
N LEU A 209 19.41 2.37 -24.95
CA LEU A 209 19.43 1.04 -25.55
C LEU A 209 20.23 0.98 -26.85
N ASP A 210 20.96 2.06 -27.20
CA ASP A 210 21.67 2.22 -28.47
C ASP A 210 20.78 1.88 -29.68
N ILE A 211 19.52 2.31 -29.66
CA ILE A 211 18.56 2.05 -30.74
C ILE A 211 18.71 3.14 -31.80
N ILE A 212 19.46 2.82 -32.86
CA ILE A 212 19.89 3.79 -33.90
C ILE A 212 18.80 4.10 -34.95
N SER A 213 17.82 3.22 -35.17
CA SER A 213 16.71 3.47 -36.12
C SER A 213 15.35 2.99 -35.60
N ALA A 214 14.38 3.90 -35.64
CA ALA A 214 12.98 3.69 -35.28
C ALA A 214 12.04 3.97 -36.47
N GLU A 215 12.54 3.86 -37.72
CA GLU A 215 11.85 4.29 -38.96
C GLU A 215 10.46 3.64 -39.16
N ASP A 216 10.24 2.42 -38.63
CA ASP A 216 8.95 1.72 -38.67
C ASP A 216 8.37 1.42 -37.28
N CYS A 217 8.76 2.20 -36.27
CA CYS A 217 8.28 2.01 -34.90
C CYS A 217 6.77 2.33 -34.79
N ARG A 218 6.00 1.38 -34.26
CA ARG A 218 4.57 1.56 -33.94
C ARG A 218 4.37 1.69 -32.44
N ILE A 219 3.53 2.62 -32.04
CA ILE A 219 3.17 2.83 -30.65
C ILE A 219 1.69 2.55 -30.49
N LYS A 220 1.35 1.74 -29.48
CA LYS A 220 -0.03 1.58 -29.01
C LYS A 220 -0.14 2.08 -27.58
N ILE A 221 -1.25 2.75 -27.29
CA ILE A 221 -1.57 3.26 -25.96
C ILE A 221 -2.78 2.49 -25.43
N PHE A 222 -2.71 2.04 -24.17
CA PHE A 222 -3.74 1.26 -23.51
C PHE A 222 -4.31 1.98 -22.30
N GLY A 223 -5.60 1.76 -22.03
CA GLY A 223 -6.29 2.33 -20.87
C GLY A 223 -6.05 1.53 -19.59
N SER A 224 -5.73 0.24 -19.71
CA SER A 224 -5.39 -0.60 -18.56
C SER A 224 -4.56 -1.82 -18.91
N ILE A 225 -3.79 -2.29 -17.94
CA ILE A 225 -3.02 -3.53 -18.01
C ILE A 225 -3.25 -4.35 -16.75
N THR A 226 -3.47 -5.65 -16.92
CA THR A 226 -3.53 -6.59 -15.80
C THR A 226 -2.14 -7.18 -15.58
N LEU A 227 -1.57 -6.88 -14.41
CA LEU A 227 -0.26 -7.35 -13.98
C LEU A 227 -0.34 -8.82 -13.53
N LYS A 228 0.83 -9.49 -13.43
CA LYS A 228 0.93 -10.91 -13.06
C LYS A 228 0.32 -11.24 -11.68
N ASN A 229 0.28 -10.27 -10.78
CA ASN A 229 -0.33 -10.38 -9.45
C ASN A 229 -1.85 -10.05 -9.45
N ILE A 230 -2.49 -9.98 -10.63
CA ILE A 230 -3.93 -9.68 -10.83
C ILE A 230 -4.27 -8.20 -10.56
N ASN A 231 -3.31 -7.39 -10.11
CA ASN A 231 -3.51 -5.96 -9.97
C ASN A 231 -3.68 -5.30 -11.33
N ILE A 232 -4.59 -4.31 -11.42
CA ILE A 232 -4.89 -3.60 -12.67
C ILE A 232 -4.31 -2.19 -12.59
N LEU A 233 -3.33 -1.90 -13.43
CA LEU A 233 -2.84 -0.55 -13.64
C LEU A 233 -3.75 0.14 -14.67
N ARG A 234 -4.19 1.38 -14.37
CA ARG A 234 -5.10 2.15 -15.21
C ARG A 234 -4.49 3.50 -15.56
N ALA A 235 -4.69 3.90 -16.81
CA ALA A 235 -4.36 5.23 -17.34
C ALA A 235 -5.40 5.58 -18.41
N THR A 236 -6.61 5.93 -17.99
CA THR A 236 -7.74 6.17 -18.90
C THR A 236 -8.58 7.37 -18.50
N ASN A 237 -9.12 8.08 -19.49
CA ASN A 237 -9.96 9.26 -19.27
C ASN A 237 -11.42 8.92 -18.95
N LYS A 238 -11.89 7.72 -19.30
CA LYS A 238 -13.30 7.32 -19.21
C LYS A 238 -13.42 5.91 -18.62
N PHE A 239 -13.25 5.78 -17.31
CA PHE A 239 -13.65 4.61 -16.55
C PHE A 239 -14.89 4.93 -15.71
N GLN A 240 -16.03 4.30 -16.01
CA GLN A 240 -17.32 4.64 -15.36
C GLN A 240 -17.65 6.15 -15.42
N ASN A 241 -17.41 6.79 -16.57
CA ASN A 241 -17.58 8.23 -16.80
C ASN A 241 -16.66 9.15 -15.97
N GLN A 242 -15.59 8.62 -15.38
CA GLN A 242 -14.57 9.41 -14.67
C GLN A 242 -13.15 9.01 -15.08
N PRO A 243 -12.18 9.91 -14.97
CA PRO A 243 -10.79 9.59 -15.24
C PRO A 243 -10.18 8.72 -14.15
N TRP A 244 -9.33 7.77 -14.53
CA TRP A 244 -8.62 6.90 -13.59
C TRP A 244 -7.16 6.71 -14.02
N PHE A 245 -6.27 7.24 -13.18
CA PHE A 245 -4.82 7.07 -13.27
C PHE A 245 -4.31 6.45 -11.97
N SER A 246 -3.63 5.31 -12.09
CA SER A 246 -3.13 4.57 -10.93
C SER A 246 -1.94 5.27 -10.29
N ASN A 247 -1.94 5.33 -8.95
CA ASN A 247 -0.75 5.64 -8.18
C ASN A 247 0.01 4.33 -7.89
N ILE A 248 1.33 4.37 -8.05
CA ILE A 248 2.21 3.23 -7.90
C ILE A 248 3.30 3.53 -6.88
N ALA A 249 3.71 2.47 -6.18
CA ALA A 249 4.87 2.44 -5.33
C ALA A 249 6.01 1.71 -6.07
N ILE A 250 7.22 2.23 -5.95
CA ILE A 250 8.41 1.80 -6.67
C ILE A 250 9.49 1.55 -5.63
N ALA A 251 9.92 0.29 -5.50
CA ALA A 251 11.03 -0.07 -4.61
C ALA A 251 12.35 0.28 -5.29
N MET A 252 13.19 1.05 -4.61
CA MET A 252 14.49 1.50 -5.13
C MET A 252 15.54 0.40 -4.99
N ASN A 253 16.58 0.46 -5.83
CA ASN A 253 17.78 -0.36 -5.66
C ASN A 253 18.67 0.25 -4.57
N ASP A 254 19.33 -0.59 -3.78
CA ASP A 254 20.21 -0.20 -2.65
C ASP A 254 21.31 0.80 -3.07
N ALA A 255 21.76 0.73 -4.32
CA ALA A 255 22.79 1.62 -4.86
C ALA A 255 22.33 3.09 -5.01
N GLU A 256 21.03 3.33 -5.18
CA GLU A 256 20.45 4.66 -5.46
C GLU A 256 19.66 5.21 -4.26
N LEU A 257 19.66 4.50 -3.13
CA LEU A 257 18.91 4.85 -1.92
C LEU A 257 19.22 6.26 -1.40
N PHE A 258 20.44 6.74 -1.62
CA PHE A 258 20.91 8.05 -1.15
C PHE A 258 20.60 9.20 -2.12
N GLU A 259 20.22 8.89 -3.36
CA GLU A 259 19.95 9.91 -4.38
C GLU A 259 18.59 10.57 -4.16
N TYR A 260 17.59 9.80 -3.71
CA TYR A 260 16.20 10.23 -3.51
C TYR A 260 15.79 10.18 -2.03
N GLN A 261 14.77 10.96 -1.64
CA GLN A 261 14.14 10.79 -0.32
C GLN A 261 12.99 9.79 -0.47
N SER A 262 13.24 8.57 0.00
CA SER A 262 12.28 7.47 -0.01
C SER A 262 11.58 7.31 1.34
N ASP A 263 10.35 6.81 1.32
CA ASP A 263 9.65 6.32 2.52
C ASP A 263 9.92 4.82 2.63
N ASN A 264 10.80 4.43 3.55
CA ASN A 264 11.25 3.04 3.70
C ASN A 264 11.67 2.40 2.36
N GLU A 265 12.63 3.02 1.65
CA GLU A 265 13.17 2.51 0.37
C GLU A 265 12.17 2.50 -0.81
N THR A 266 10.99 3.09 -0.60
CA THR A 266 9.92 3.17 -1.60
C THR A 266 9.70 4.61 -2.05
N CYS A 267 9.58 4.80 -3.36
CA CYS A 267 9.18 6.07 -3.97
C CYS A 267 7.79 5.93 -4.62
N TYR A 268 7.09 7.06 -4.76
CA TYR A 268 5.72 7.09 -5.27
C TYR A 268 5.67 7.80 -6.62
N ALA A 269 4.85 7.26 -7.52
CA ALA A 269 4.63 7.83 -8.84
C ALA A 269 3.17 7.68 -9.28
N GLN A 270 2.73 8.52 -10.20
CA GLN A 270 1.42 8.42 -10.83
C GLN A 270 1.59 8.01 -12.30
N THR A 271 0.88 6.97 -12.74
CA THR A 271 0.91 6.55 -14.14
C THR A 271 0.16 7.54 -15.01
N LEU A 272 0.75 7.92 -16.14
CA LEU A 272 0.18 8.84 -17.13
C LEU A 272 -0.20 8.14 -18.43
N LEU A 273 0.66 7.25 -18.94
CA LEU A 273 0.41 6.49 -20.17
C LEU A 273 0.89 5.05 -19.99
N ILE A 274 0.19 4.11 -20.62
CA ILE A 274 0.60 2.71 -20.73
C ILE A 274 0.78 2.42 -22.22
N THR A 275 1.97 2.02 -22.63
CA THR A 275 2.35 1.95 -24.04
C THR A 275 3.02 0.63 -24.40
N GLU A 276 2.70 0.11 -25.58
CA GLU A 276 3.47 -0.93 -26.27
C GLU A 276 4.21 -0.26 -27.43
N VAL A 277 5.54 -0.37 -27.42
CA VAL A 277 6.43 0.17 -28.46
C VAL A 277 6.96 -1.01 -29.27
N ILE A 278 6.56 -1.07 -30.53
CA ILE A 278 6.85 -2.18 -31.44
C ILE A 278 7.90 -1.69 -32.45
N LEU A 279 9.10 -2.24 -32.32
CA LEU A 279 10.17 -2.03 -33.29
C LEU A 279 10.18 -3.16 -34.31
N PRO A 280 10.57 -2.89 -35.57
CA PRO A 280 10.73 -3.93 -36.57
C PRO A 280 11.79 -4.96 -36.11
N ASN A 281 11.45 -6.25 -36.24
CA ASN A 281 12.34 -7.37 -35.95
C ASN A 281 12.85 -7.47 -34.50
N LYS A 282 12.24 -6.76 -33.55
CA LYS A 282 12.52 -6.86 -32.11
C LYS A 282 11.24 -7.23 -31.34
N LEU A 283 11.42 -7.74 -30.13
CA LEU A 283 10.29 -7.90 -29.21
C LEU A 283 9.72 -6.53 -28.83
N PRO A 284 8.40 -6.41 -28.62
CA PRO A 284 7.80 -5.16 -28.20
C PRO A 284 8.26 -4.79 -26.80
N PHE A 285 8.54 -3.50 -26.59
CA PHE A 285 8.75 -2.92 -25.28
C PHE A 285 7.43 -2.51 -24.68
N TYR A 286 7.23 -2.83 -23.40
CA TYR A 286 5.99 -2.55 -22.71
C TYR A 286 6.24 -1.54 -21.61
N LEU A 287 6.02 -0.27 -21.92
CA LEU A 287 6.44 0.85 -21.09
C LEU A 287 5.25 1.50 -20.38
N ALA A 288 5.47 2.00 -19.18
CA ALA A 288 4.56 2.90 -18.49
C ALA A 288 5.24 4.26 -18.27
N LEU A 289 4.64 5.34 -18.77
CA LEU A 289 5.08 6.69 -18.45
C LEU A 289 4.48 7.11 -17.11
N VAL A 290 5.32 7.54 -16.18
CA VAL A 290 4.91 7.93 -14.83
C VAL A 290 5.46 9.30 -14.47
N GLN A 291 4.68 10.05 -13.68
CA GLN A 291 5.14 11.24 -12.98
C GLN A 291 5.65 10.84 -11.61
N TRP A 292 6.91 11.12 -11.35
CA TRP A 292 7.60 10.77 -10.11
C TRP A 292 7.47 11.88 -9.05
N TYR A 293 7.23 11.49 -7.80
CA TYR A 293 7.22 12.42 -6.67
C TYR A 293 8.48 12.18 -5.83
N ASP A 294 9.51 12.99 -6.08
CA ASP A 294 10.71 13.03 -5.23
C ASP A 294 10.47 14.06 -4.11
N PHE A 295 10.62 13.64 -2.86
CA PHE A 295 10.44 14.51 -1.70
C PHE A 295 11.71 15.32 -1.37
N LYS A 296 12.87 14.96 -1.94
CA LYS A 296 14.17 15.60 -1.71
C LYS A 296 14.36 16.83 -2.59
N SER A 297 14.13 16.67 -3.89
CA SER A 297 14.13 17.78 -4.84
C SER A 297 12.69 18.21 -5.06
N LYS A 298 12.38 19.52 -5.04
CA LYS A 298 11.04 20.02 -5.43
C LYS A 298 10.70 19.79 -6.91
N LYS A 299 11.40 18.89 -7.60
CA LYS A 299 11.24 18.56 -9.01
C LYS A 299 10.45 17.25 -9.11
N THR A 300 9.51 17.20 -10.03
CA THR A 300 8.73 16.00 -10.35
C THR A 300 9.17 15.49 -11.73
N PRO A 301 10.16 14.59 -11.82
CA PRO A 301 10.63 14.07 -13.11
C PRO A 301 9.58 13.13 -13.75
N TYR A 302 9.67 12.98 -15.06
CA TYR A 302 8.82 12.06 -15.84
C TYR A 302 9.66 10.90 -16.33
N MET A 303 9.10 9.68 -16.22
CA MET A 303 9.86 8.45 -16.24
C MET A 303 9.16 7.33 -17.02
N LEU A 304 9.88 6.65 -17.93
CA LEU A 304 9.40 5.41 -18.56
C LEU A 304 9.90 4.21 -17.78
N ILE A 305 8.97 3.31 -17.44
CA ILE A 305 9.27 2.07 -16.73
C ILE A 305 8.94 0.89 -17.63
N ASP A 306 9.90 -0.02 -17.82
CA ASP A 306 9.70 -1.26 -18.57
C ASP A 306 9.04 -2.33 -17.70
N ASN A 307 7.92 -2.88 -18.17
CA ASN A 307 7.13 -3.89 -17.47
C ASN A 307 7.52 -5.33 -17.85
N THR A 308 8.55 -5.54 -18.68
CA THR A 308 8.92 -6.87 -19.23
C THR A 308 9.94 -7.67 -18.43
N THR A 309 10.81 -7.03 -17.66
CA THR A 309 12.00 -7.70 -17.13
C THR A 309 11.87 -8.07 -15.65
N ASN A 310 11.79 -9.39 -15.41
CA ASN A 310 12.04 -10.04 -14.11
C ASN A 310 13.50 -10.55 -14.03
N SER A 311 14.41 -10.05 -14.88
CA SER A 311 15.79 -10.54 -14.98
C SER A 311 16.79 -9.40 -14.84
N CYS A 312 17.53 -9.42 -13.74
CA CYS A 312 18.77 -8.68 -13.54
C CYS A 312 19.73 -8.90 -14.73
N ASN A 313 20.36 -7.82 -15.18
CA ASN A 313 21.69 -7.88 -15.77
C ASN A 313 22.55 -6.90 -14.95
N ASP A 314 23.42 -7.46 -14.10
CA ASP A 314 24.19 -6.77 -13.05
C ASP A 314 25.33 -5.84 -13.57
N ASN A 315 25.24 -5.31 -14.79
CA ASN A 315 26.36 -4.65 -15.47
C ASN A 315 26.11 -3.21 -15.95
N PHE A 316 25.27 -2.44 -15.25
CA PHE A 316 25.08 -1.02 -15.59
C PHE A 316 25.42 -0.11 -14.40
N LYS A 317 26.69 0.32 -14.35
CA LYS A 317 27.16 1.45 -13.54
C LYS A 317 27.29 2.65 -14.48
N GLY A 318 26.43 3.64 -14.33
CA GLY A 318 26.56 4.90 -15.05
C GLY A 318 25.21 5.55 -15.29
N GLU A 319 24.91 6.54 -14.47
CA GLU A 319 23.96 7.64 -14.66
C GLU A 319 22.63 7.38 -15.38
N ARG A 320 21.57 7.50 -14.57
CA ARG A 320 20.14 7.62 -14.90
C ARG A 320 19.48 6.35 -15.43
N TRP A 321 18.46 5.93 -14.65
CA TRP A 321 17.42 4.92 -14.89
C TRP A 321 17.62 3.55 -14.25
N LEU A 322 16.64 3.20 -13.40
CA LEU A 322 16.61 2.06 -12.50
C LEU A 322 16.12 0.77 -13.16
N PRO A 323 16.74 -0.39 -12.86
CA PRO A 323 16.08 -1.68 -12.96
C PRO A 323 15.12 -1.85 -11.76
N VAL A 324 13.86 -1.41 -11.90
CA VAL A 324 12.88 -1.55 -10.82
C VAL A 324 12.16 -2.88 -10.92
N THR A 325 12.32 -3.73 -9.90
CA THR A 325 11.36 -4.81 -9.63
C THR A 325 10.05 -4.17 -9.18
N LEU A 326 9.05 -4.14 -10.07
CA LEU A 326 7.77 -3.46 -9.85
C LEU A 326 6.93 -4.17 -8.77
N TYR A 327 7.10 -3.81 -7.51
CA TYR A 327 6.12 -4.11 -6.45
C TYR A 327 5.02 -3.05 -6.49
N VAL A 328 4.07 -3.21 -7.41
CA VAL A 328 2.91 -2.30 -7.50
C VAL A 328 1.98 -2.54 -6.30
N CYS A 329 2.14 -1.75 -5.24
CA CYS A 329 1.08 -1.48 -4.28
C CYS A 329 0.15 -0.42 -4.88
N ILE A 330 -1.03 -0.84 -5.37
CA ILE A 330 -2.04 0.09 -5.90
C ILE A 330 -2.72 0.78 -4.72
N GLY A 331 -2.45 2.08 -4.56
CA GLY A 331 -3.29 2.95 -3.74
C GLY A 331 -4.60 3.26 -4.47
N THR A 332 -5.73 2.81 -3.96
CA THR A 332 -7.05 3.27 -4.44
C THR A 332 -7.33 4.67 -3.90
N ASN A 333 -7.92 5.53 -4.72
CA ASN A 333 -8.20 6.95 -4.43
C ASN A 333 -8.81 7.17 -3.03
N GLY A 334 -7.96 7.64 -2.12
CA GLY A 334 -8.30 8.44 -0.96
C GLY A 334 -7.20 9.49 -0.88
N GLY A 335 -7.57 10.76 -0.81
CA GLY A 335 -6.60 11.84 -0.66
C GLY A 335 -5.63 11.53 0.48
N TRP A 336 -4.35 11.75 0.23
CA TRP A 336 -3.32 11.69 1.25
C TRP A 336 -3.45 12.97 2.07
N GLU A 337 -4.22 12.90 3.17
CA GLU A 337 -4.11 13.81 4.31
C GLU A 337 -3.17 13.24 5.35
#